data_AF-J0QSJ8-F1
#
_entry.id   AF-J0QSJ8-F1
#
_cell.length_a   1.000
_cell.length_b   1.000
_cell.length_c   1.000
_cell.angle_alpha   90.00
_cell.angle_beta   90.00
_cell.angle_gamma   90.00
#
_symmetry.space_group_name_H-M   'P 1'
#
loop_
_entity.id
_entity.type
_entity.pdbx_description
1 polymer ?
#
loop_
_entity_poly.entity_id
_entity_poly.type
_entity_poly.pdbx_seq_one_letter_code
_entity_poly.pdbx_strand_id
1 'polypeptide(L)'
;MKSLSITRIITFIAFFSISALPASASFGFIDKLTRMFTSVDTIEQYDHIYDEYTSKEYEGLSHFNKLSQAKQFVYSHDYQNIASKFDTILHRHILVILCGRFVNLLRGEYNKEISWITLPSVINTLRYEHNWSEKNFIWTYNMSMNSTDPMFYYAKKFLNTSSGNGINPEVQVVDLVTSMKVDNGRGIKKTARFCKDLQTIYNIMKP
;
A
#
# COMPACT_ATOMS: atom_id res chain seq x y z
N MET A 1 -58.66 25.39 26.69
CA MET A 1 -58.72 24.61 25.44
C MET A 1 -57.60 25.13 24.56
N LYS A 2 -56.52 24.37 24.34
CA LYS A 2 -56.28 23.54 23.11
C LYS A 2 -56.49 24.36 21.83
N SER A 3 -55.64 24.39 20.80
CA SER A 3 -54.41 23.68 20.46
C SER A 3 -54.10 24.07 19.01
N LEU A 4 -52.81 24.16 18.65
CA LEU A 4 -52.22 24.01 17.29
C LEU A 4 -52.54 25.14 16.26
N SER A 5 -51.62 25.59 15.41
CA SER A 5 -50.39 24.95 14.94
C SER A 5 -49.35 26.00 14.55
N ILE A 6 -48.30 26.11 15.36
CA ILE A 6 -46.99 26.62 14.96
C ILE A 6 -46.33 25.46 14.21
N THR A 7 -46.43 25.44 12.88
CA THR A 7 -45.73 24.42 12.07
C THR A 7 -45.52 24.95 10.65
N ARG A 8 -44.39 25.64 10.42
CA ARG A 8 -43.57 25.67 9.18
C ARG A 8 -42.58 26.84 9.18
N ILE A 9 -41.92 27.05 10.30
CA ILE A 9 -40.58 27.66 10.36
C ILE A 9 -39.70 26.54 10.92
N ILE A 10 -38.51 26.35 10.34
CA ILE A 10 -37.54 25.25 10.59
C ILE A 10 -37.69 24.06 9.62
N THR A 11 -37.18 24.24 8.40
CA THR A 11 -36.50 23.15 7.65
C THR A 11 -35.52 23.74 6.64
N PHE A 12 -34.66 24.67 7.08
CA PHE A 12 -33.53 25.15 6.27
C PHE A 12 -32.19 25.21 7.02
N ILE A 13 -32.12 24.65 8.24
CA ILE A 13 -30.88 24.41 8.97
C ILE A 13 -30.94 22.97 9.50
N ALA A 14 -30.83 22.01 8.58
CA ALA A 14 -30.69 20.59 8.90
C ALA A 14 -29.83 19.87 7.85
N PHE A 15 -28.78 20.54 7.35
CA PHE A 15 -27.72 19.90 6.56
C PHE A 15 -26.30 20.21 7.05
N PHE A 16 -26.16 20.75 8.26
CA PHE A 16 -24.86 21.01 8.90
C PHE A 16 -24.68 20.31 10.26
N SER A 17 -25.46 19.26 10.54
CA SER A 17 -25.46 18.64 11.87
C SER A 17 -25.41 17.10 11.89
N ILE A 18 -25.02 16.46 10.79
CA ILE A 18 -24.70 15.02 10.81
C ILE A 18 -23.43 14.76 9.97
N SER A 19 -22.29 15.15 10.52
CA SER A 19 -21.05 14.39 10.41
C SER A 19 -20.00 14.96 11.36
N ALA A 20 -20.37 15.14 12.62
CA ALA A 20 -19.41 15.09 13.72
C ALA A 20 -19.14 13.61 14.04
N LEU A 21 -18.62 12.87 13.05
CA LEU A 21 -17.73 11.76 13.33
C LEU A 21 -16.32 12.36 13.45
N PRO A 22 -15.45 11.84 14.34
CA PRO A 22 -14.17 12.48 14.62
C PRO A 22 -13.22 12.29 13.44
N ALA A 23 -13.35 13.14 12.42
CA ALA A 23 -12.28 13.37 11.46
C ALA A 23 -11.00 13.86 12.18
N SER A 24 -11.13 14.42 13.37
CA SER A 24 -10.02 14.92 14.19
C SER A 24 -9.06 13.85 14.71
N ALA A 25 -9.46 12.58 14.83
CA ALA A 25 -8.54 11.54 15.30
C ALA A 25 -7.52 11.16 14.21
N SER A 26 -8.00 10.96 12.97
CA SER A 26 -7.16 10.67 11.80
C SER A 26 -6.30 11.88 11.41
N PHE A 27 -6.88 13.09 11.37
CA PHE A 27 -6.12 14.30 11.06
C PHE A 27 -5.15 14.68 12.18
N GLY A 28 -5.51 14.49 13.46
CA GLY A 28 -4.63 14.78 14.60
C GLY A 28 -3.46 13.80 14.72
N PHE A 29 -3.66 12.53 14.39
CA PHE A 29 -2.58 11.54 14.33
C PHE A 29 -1.64 11.79 13.16
N ILE A 30 -2.17 12.03 11.95
CA ILE A 30 -1.36 12.41 10.79
C ILE A 30 -0.59 13.69 11.11
N ASP A 31 -1.23 14.73 11.66
CA ASP A 31 -0.56 15.98 12.05
C ASP A 31 0.56 15.72 13.07
N LYS A 32 0.30 14.91 14.12
CA LYS A 32 1.29 14.54 15.13
C LYS A 32 2.49 13.78 14.53
N LEU A 33 2.27 12.82 13.65
CA LEU A 33 3.36 12.08 12.99
C LEU A 33 4.08 12.92 11.93
N THR A 34 3.36 13.74 11.15
CA THR A 34 3.99 14.67 10.18
C THR A 34 4.82 15.75 10.85
N ARG A 35 4.48 16.13 12.10
CA ARG A 35 5.31 17.03 12.90
C ARG A 35 6.56 16.35 13.46
N MET A 36 6.51 15.03 13.66
CA MET A 36 7.63 14.26 14.20
C MET A 36 8.65 13.89 13.11
N PHE A 37 8.19 13.66 11.88
CA PHE A 37 9.05 13.39 10.72
C PHE A 37 8.70 14.32 9.54
N THR A 38 9.56 15.30 9.30
CA THR A 38 9.48 16.19 8.12
C THR A 38 9.78 15.42 6.83
N SER A 39 10.64 14.40 6.89
CA SER A 39 10.94 13.48 5.80
C SER A 39 10.97 12.01 6.28
N VAL A 40 10.72 11.08 5.35
CA VAL A 40 10.84 9.62 5.57
C VAL A 40 11.76 9.09 4.47
N ASP A 41 13.05 9.32 4.63
CA ASP A 41 14.08 9.10 3.63
C ASP A 41 14.78 7.74 3.77
N THR A 42 14.62 7.07 4.92
CA THR A 42 15.22 5.77 5.22
C THR A 42 14.20 4.76 5.71
N ILE A 43 14.53 3.46 5.63
CA ILE A 43 13.65 2.40 6.10
C ILE A 43 13.52 2.45 7.62
N GLU A 44 14.58 2.82 8.34
CA GLU A 44 14.58 2.94 9.80
C GLU A 44 13.62 4.04 10.28
N GLN A 45 13.50 5.14 9.53
CA GLN A 45 12.51 6.18 9.80
C GLN A 45 11.10 5.69 9.56
N TYR A 46 10.89 4.90 8.49
CA TYR A 46 9.61 4.25 8.23
C TYR A 46 9.23 3.28 9.36
N ASP A 47 10.18 2.47 9.83
CA ASP A 47 9.99 1.48 10.89
C ASP A 47 9.63 2.14 12.21
N HIS A 48 10.29 3.24 12.57
CA HIS A 48 9.92 4.03 13.75
C HIS A 48 8.49 4.56 13.67
N ILE A 49 8.06 5.03 12.50
CA ILE A 49 6.67 5.48 12.28
C ILE A 49 5.70 4.30 12.40
N TYR A 50 6.07 3.13 11.87
CA TYR A 50 5.26 1.92 11.98
C TYR A 50 5.11 1.48 13.44
N ASP A 51 6.19 1.51 14.24
CA ASP A 51 6.13 1.20 15.67
C ASP A 51 5.17 2.13 16.40
N GLU A 52 5.21 3.43 16.12
CA GLU A 52 4.25 4.38 16.68
C GLU A 52 2.80 4.11 16.25
N TYR A 53 2.59 3.80 14.96
CA TYR A 53 1.30 3.40 14.44
C TYR A 53 0.76 2.17 15.18
N THR A 54 1.61 1.15 15.38
CA THR A 54 1.18 -0.07 16.07
C THR A 54 0.81 0.19 17.53
N SER A 55 1.55 1.06 18.21
CA SER A 55 1.29 1.41 19.63
C SER A 55 -0.04 2.14 19.85
N LYS A 56 -0.58 2.80 18.82
CA LYS A 56 -1.80 3.62 18.91
C LYS A 56 -3.02 2.90 18.35
N GLU A 57 -2.85 2.17 17.25
CA GLU A 57 -3.97 1.56 16.54
C GLU A 57 -4.32 0.16 17.04
N TYR A 58 -3.39 -0.54 17.71
CA TYR A 58 -3.62 -1.89 18.21
C TYR A 58 -3.74 -1.90 19.72
N GLU A 59 -4.74 -2.61 20.22
CA GLU A 59 -4.96 -2.78 21.65
C GLU A 59 -4.26 -4.05 22.19
N GLY A 60 -3.54 -3.89 23.30
CA GLY A 60 -2.93 -5.00 24.02
C GLY A 60 -2.04 -5.90 23.15
N LEU A 61 -2.34 -7.20 23.12
CA LEU A 61 -1.58 -8.20 22.35
C LEU A 61 -2.09 -8.40 20.91
N SER A 62 -3.05 -7.57 20.45
CA SER A 62 -3.66 -7.73 19.11
C SER A 62 -2.63 -7.72 17.99
N HIS A 63 -1.69 -6.75 18.02
CA HIS A 63 -0.62 -6.66 17.02
C HIS A 63 0.24 -7.93 16.98
N PHE A 64 0.67 -8.43 18.14
CA PHE A 64 1.50 -9.64 18.23
C PHE A 64 0.79 -10.87 17.69
N ASN A 65 -0.49 -11.07 18.05
CA ASN A 65 -1.28 -12.21 17.59
C ASN A 65 -1.50 -12.18 16.07
N LYS A 66 -1.85 -11.02 15.52
CA LYS A 66 -1.99 -10.81 14.07
C LYS A 66 -0.68 -11.02 13.33
N LEU A 67 0.43 -10.53 13.88
CA LEU A 67 1.77 -10.74 13.33
C LEU A 67 2.12 -12.23 13.26
N SER A 68 1.80 -13.00 14.31
CA SER A 68 2.00 -14.45 14.31
C SER A 68 1.19 -15.16 13.22
N GLN A 69 -0.09 -14.80 13.05
CA GLN A 69 -0.95 -15.34 11.98
C GLN A 69 -0.42 -14.98 10.59
N ALA A 70 0.00 -13.73 10.38
CA ALA A 70 0.56 -13.29 9.11
C ALA A 70 1.87 -14.02 8.79
N LYS A 71 2.72 -14.28 9.80
CA LYS A 71 3.95 -15.09 9.64
C LYS A 71 3.64 -16.51 9.18
N GLN A 72 2.63 -17.16 9.75
CA GLN A 72 2.20 -18.49 9.31
C GLN A 72 1.71 -18.48 7.86
N PHE A 73 0.94 -17.47 7.47
CA PHE A 73 0.48 -17.31 6.09
C PHE A 73 1.66 -17.12 5.12
N VAL A 74 2.55 -16.18 5.40
CA VAL A 74 3.75 -15.90 4.60
C VAL A 74 4.62 -17.16 4.49
N TYR A 75 4.80 -17.90 5.59
CA TYR A 75 5.61 -19.11 5.59
C TYR A 75 5.03 -20.23 4.72
N SER A 76 3.73 -20.50 4.86
CA SER A 76 3.03 -21.56 4.12
C SER A 76 2.94 -21.30 2.60
N HIS A 77 3.09 -20.04 2.17
CA HIS A 77 3.08 -19.64 0.76
C HIS A 77 4.48 -19.35 0.20
N ASP A 78 5.53 -19.60 0.99
CA ASP A 78 6.93 -19.37 0.62
C ASP A 78 7.24 -17.89 0.31
N TYR A 79 6.64 -16.93 1.02
CA TYR A 79 6.81 -15.49 0.77
C TYR A 79 7.89 -14.80 1.59
N GLN A 80 8.61 -15.52 2.45
CA GLN A 80 9.56 -14.97 3.42
C GLN A 80 10.62 -14.05 2.79
N ASN A 81 11.07 -14.37 1.57
CA ASN A 81 12.12 -13.64 0.86
C ASN A 81 11.66 -13.09 -0.49
N ILE A 82 10.35 -12.86 -0.67
CA ILE A 82 9.81 -12.37 -1.95
C ILE A 82 10.34 -10.97 -2.32
N ALA A 83 10.63 -10.15 -1.30
CA ALA A 83 11.21 -8.83 -1.44
C ALA A 83 12.39 -8.70 -0.46
N SER A 84 13.60 -9.04 -0.90
CA SER A 84 14.79 -9.12 -0.02
C SER A 84 15.11 -7.81 0.73
N LYS A 85 14.66 -6.66 0.21
CA LYS A 85 14.83 -5.34 0.84
C LYS A 85 13.81 -5.05 1.95
N PHE A 86 12.74 -5.83 2.08
CA PHE A 86 11.62 -5.51 2.94
C PHE A 86 11.09 -6.71 3.73
N ASP A 87 10.74 -6.50 5.00
CA ASP A 87 9.90 -7.45 5.73
C ASP A 87 8.51 -7.51 5.08
N THR A 88 8.07 -8.72 4.74
CA THR A 88 6.85 -8.96 3.98
C THR A 88 5.58 -8.50 4.72
N ILE A 89 5.61 -8.45 6.05
CA ILE A 89 4.46 -8.18 6.90
C ILE A 89 4.52 -6.75 7.45
N LEU A 90 5.67 -6.35 7.99
CA LEU A 90 5.86 -5.03 8.59
C LEU A 90 5.85 -3.94 7.51
N HIS A 91 6.46 -4.21 6.35
CA HIS A 91 6.49 -3.25 5.23
C HIS A 91 5.38 -3.48 4.21
N ARG A 92 4.28 -4.14 4.61
CA ARG A 92 3.16 -4.47 3.70
C ARG A 92 2.62 -3.25 2.94
N HIS A 93 2.57 -2.05 3.55
CA HIS A 93 2.05 -0.85 2.87
C HIS A 93 2.98 -0.39 1.74
N ILE A 94 4.30 -0.48 1.94
CA ILE A 94 5.30 -0.26 0.88
C ILE A 94 5.08 -1.27 -0.25
N LEU A 95 4.94 -2.55 0.11
CA LEU A 95 4.74 -3.63 -0.86
C LEU A 95 3.44 -3.48 -1.64
N VAL A 96 2.37 -2.98 -1.02
CA VAL A 96 1.10 -2.68 -1.71
C VAL A 96 1.31 -1.59 -2.76
N ILE A 97 2.06 -0.52 -2.45
CA ILE A 97 2.34 0.54 -3.43
C ILE A 97 3.18 -0.02 -4.59
N LEU A 98 4.22 -0.80 -4.29
CA LEU A 98 5.07 -1.41 -5.31
C LEU A 98 4.28 -2.35 -6.22
N CYS A 99 3.46 -3.23 -5.66
CA CYS A 99 2.58 -4.10 -6.44
C CYS A 99 1.57 -3.31 -7.29
N GLY A 100 1.02 -2.21 -6.74
CA GLY A 100 0.09 -1.34 -7.46
C GLY A 100 0.69 -0.71 -8.72
N ARG A 101 1.98 -0.37 -8.71
CA ARG A 101 2.69 0.19 -9.87
C ARG A 101 2.75 -0.75 -11.07
N PHE A 102 2.64 -2.07 -10.85
CA PHE A 102 2.59 -3.01 -11.98
C PHE A 102 1.34 -2.84 -12.84
N VAL A 103 0.25 -2.25 -12.33
CA VAL A 103 -0.90 -1.87 -13.18
C VAL A 103 -0.49 -0.82 -14.20
N ASN A 104 0.22 0.22 -13.77
CA ASN A 104 0.69 1.30 -14.65
C ASN A 104 1.69 0.76 -15.69
N LEU A 105 2.59 -0.13 -15.27
CA LEU A 105 3.48 -0.84 -16.19
C LEU A 105 2.70 -1.62 -17.26
N LEU A 106 1.74 -2.46 -16.85
CA LEU A 106 0.98 -3.30 -17.79
C LEU A 106 0.09 -2.49 -18.75
N ARG A 107 -0.34 -1.29 -18.34
CA ARG A 107 -1.06 -0.32 -19.18
C ARG A 107 -0.14 0.49 -20.10
N GLY A 108 1.17 0.35 -19.97
CA GLY A 108 2.15 1.10 -20.77
C GLY A 108 2.27 2.57 -20.36
N GLU A 109 1.84 2.94 -19.15
CA GLU A 109 1.91 4.33 -18.68
C GLU A 109 3.36 4.81 -18.56
N TYR A 110 4.30 3.90 -18.25
CA TYR A 110 5.73 4.20 -18.18
C TYR A 110 6.44 4.27 -19.54
N ASN A 111 5.78 3.98 -20.66
CA ASN A 111 6.40 4.02 -22.00
C ASN A 111 6.92 5.41 -22.39
N LYS A 112 6.38 6.47 -21.78
CA LYS A 112 6.83 7.85 -22.00
C LYS A 112 7.97 8.27 -21.07
N GLU A 113 8.12 7.58 -19.94
CA GLU A 113 9.03 7.94 -18.84
C GLU A 113 10.34 7.15 -18.88
N ILE A 114 10.31 5.90 -19.37
CA ILE A 114 11.47 5.00 -19.40
C ILE A 114 11.76 4.62 -20.86
N SER A 115 12.64 5.39 -21.51
CA SER A 115 12.90 5.27 -22.96
C SER A 115 13.95 4.23 -23.34
N TRP A 116 14.82 3.82 -22.42
CA TRP A 116 15.95 2.94 -22.71
C TRP A 116 15.61 1.44 -22.62
N ILE A 117 14.45 1.08 -22.06
CA ILE A 117 13.95 -0.30 -22.00
C ILE A 117 12.91 -0.49 -23.11
N THR A 118 12.95 -1.62 -23.83
CA THR A 118 11.88 -2.03 -24.73
C THR A 118 10.66 -2.52 -23.95
N LEU A 119 10.01 -1.60 -23.21
CA LEU A 119 8.87 -1.85 -22.35
C LEU A 119 7.73 -2.64 -23.03
N PRO A 120 7.36 -2.40 -24.30
CA PRO A 120 6.36 -3.22 -24.98
C PRO A 120 6.73 -4.72 -25.04
N SER A 121 8.01 -5.03 -25.25
CA SER A 121 8.51 -6.42 -25.25
C SER A 121 8.42 -7.03 -23.85
N VAL A 122 8.86 -6.28 -22.82
CA VAL A 122 8.77 -6.69 -21.42
C VAL A 122 7.32 -6.98 -21.02
N ILE A 123 6.39 -6.07 -21.34
CA ILE A 123 4.96 -6.23 -21.05
C ILE A 123 4.40 -7.47 -21.75
N ASN A 124 4.78 -7.72 -23.02
CA ASN A 124 4.36 -8.92 -23.74
C ASN A 124 4.86 -10.19 -23.04
N THR A 125 6.13 -10.28 -22.67
CA THR A 125 6.67 -11.43 -21.94
C THR A 125 5.96 -11.64 -20.60
N LEU A 126 5.72 -10.58 -19.83
CA LEU A 126 4.97 -10.67 -18.57
C LEU A 126 3.57 -11.25 -18.78
N ARG A 127 2.85 -10.79 -19.80
CA ARG A 127 1.50 -11.27 -20.11
C ARG A 127 1.48 -12.71 -20.61
N TYR A 128 2.29 -13.04 -21.60
CA TYR A 128 2.19 -14.32 -22.30
C TYR A 128 2.97 -15.46 -21.63
N GLU A 129 4.16 -15.19 -21.11
CA GLU A 129 5.03 -16.22 -20.53
C GLU A 129 4.84 -16.37 -19.02
N HIS A 130 4.43 -15.29 -18.36
CA HIS A 130 4.23 -15.27 -16.90
C HIS A 130 2.77 -15.11 -16.46
N ASN A 131 1.83 -15.00 -17.41
CA ASN A 131 0.39 -14.88 -17.15
C ASN A 131 0.04 -13.71 -16.22
N TRP A 132 0.79 -12.60 -16.32
CA TRP A 132 0.47 -11.39 -15.60
C TRP A 132 -0.73 -10.71 -16.25
N SER A 133 -1.65 -10.26 -15.41
CA SER A 133 -2.79 -9.43 -15.79
C SER A 133 -2.97 -8.33 -14.76
N GLU A 134 -3.61 -7.23 -15.14
CA GLU A 134 -3.95 -6.13 -14.23
C GLU A 134 -4.76 -6.64 -13.03
N LYS A 135 -5.57 -7.68 -13.22
CA LYS A 135 -6.36 -8.31 -12.14
C LYS A 135 -5.48 -8.85 -11.01
N ASN A 136 -4.24 -9.24 -11.28
CA ASN A 136 -3.30 -9.68 -10.25
C ASN A 136 -2.88 -8.55 -9.30
N PHE A 137 -3.01 -7.29 -9.74
CA PHE A 137 -2.46 -6.11 -9.06
C PHE A 137 -3.51 -5.05 -8.74
N ILE A 138 -4.76 -5.23 -9.20
CA ILE A 138 -5.79 -4.19 -9.15
C ILE A 138 -6.18 -3.81 -7.72
N TRP A 139 -6.21 -4.79 -6.80
CA TRP A 139 -6.48 -4.50 -5.39
C TRP A 139 -5.37 -3.61 -4.80
N THR A 140 -4.11 -3.95 -5.06
CA THR A 140 -2.97 -3.17 -4.57
C THR A 140 -2.93 -1.77 -5.18
N TYR A 141 -3.31 -1.62 -6.45
CA TYR A 141 -3.43 -0.33 -7.12
C TYR A 141 -4.54 0.54 -6.50
N ASN A 142 -5.72 -0.02 -6.26
CA ASN A 142 -6.84 0.71 -5.66
C ASN A 142 -6.50 1.14 -4.22
N MET A 143 -5.87 0.25 -3.44
CA MET A 143 -5.42 0.58 -2.09
C MET A 143 -4.35 1.66 -2.08
N SER A 144 -3.36 1.58 -2.97
CA SER A 144 -2.32 2.60 -3.05
C SER A 144 -2.89 3.97 -3.41
N MET A 145 -3.95 4.04 -4.20
CA MET A 145 -4.57 5.32 -4.59
C MET A 145 -5.53 5.89 -3.53
N ASN A 146 -6.36 5.03 -2.93
CA ASN A 146 -7.57 5.48 -2.21
C ASN A 146 -7.58 5.21 -0.70
N SER A 147 -6.55 4.55 -0.15
CA SER A 147 -6.55 4.19 1.27
C SER A 147 -6.46 5.41 2.18
N THR A 148 -7.25 5.38 3.26
CA THR A 148 -7.19 6.34 4.37
C THR A 148 -6.23 5.91 5.49
N ASP A 149 -5.63 4.72 5.37
CA ASP A 149 -4.64 4.24 6.34
C ASP A 149 -3.35 5.09 6.23
N PRO A 150 -2.96 5.79 7.31
CA PRO A 150 -1.87 6.76 7.30
C PRO A 150 -0.52 6.15 6.92
N MET A 151 -0.31 4.85 7.12
CA MET A 151 0.93 4.19 6.70
C MET A 151 1.12 4.19 5.19
N PHE A 152 0.07 4.32 4.38
CA PHE A 152 0.19 4.52 2.94
C PHE A 152 0.78 5.89 2.58
N TYR A 153 0.47 6.94 3.35
CA TYR A 153 1.07 8.25 3.14
C TYR A 153 2.58 8.21 3.36
N TYR A 154 3.03 7.60 4.46
CA TYR A 154 4.46 7.46 4.77
C TYR A 154 5.18 6.52 3.82
N ALA A 155 4.54 5.41 3.43
CA ALA A 155 5.12 4.50 2.45
C ALA A 155 5.29 5.16 1.07
N LYS A 156 4.35 6.00 0.63
CA LYS A 156 4.52 6.81 -0.59
C LYS A 156 5.64 7.83 -0.47
N LYS A 157 5.74 8.52 0.68
CA LYS A 157 6.86 9.44 0.95
C LYS A 157 8.19 8.70 0.82
N PHE A 158 8.35 7.60 1.54
CA PHE A 158 9.54 6.74 1.49
C PHE A 158 9.91 6.30 0.07
N LEU A 159 8.94 5.85 -0.72
CA LEU A 159 9.20 5.41 -2.09
C LEU A 159 9.49 6.53 -3.09
N ASN A 160 9.25 7.79 -2.72
CA ASN A 160 9.45 8.96 -3.58
C ASN A 160 10.72 9.74 -3.20
N THR A 161 11.50 9.30 -2.21
CA THR A 161 12.68 10.03 -1.76
C THR A 161 13.85 9.84 -2.73
N SER A 162 14.65 10.90 -2.90
CA SER A 162 15.87 10.90 -3.72
C SER A 162 17.08 10.32 -2.99
N SER A 163 16.93 9.94 -1.70
CA SER A 163 17.99 9.47 -0.80
C SER A 163 18.55 8.06 -1.09
N GLY A 164 18.21 7.47 -2.24
CA GLY A 164 18.77 6.20 -2.72
C GLY A 164 18.15 4.92 -2.15
N ASN A 165 17.34 5.02 -1.09
CA ASN A 165 16.63 3.87 -0.50
C ASN A 165 15.19 3.70 -1.04
N GLY A 166 14.60 4.77 -1.59
CA GLY A 166 13.31 4.70 -2.26
C GLY A 166 13.42 3.94 -3.58
N ILE A 167 12.53 2.98 -3.81
CA ILE A 167 12.43 2.30 -5.11
C ILE A 167 11.52 3.16 -5.98
N ASN A 168 12.06 3.93 -6.92
CA ASN A 168 11.26 4.66 -7.91
C ASN A 168 10.75 3.70 -9.02
N PRO A 169 9.78 4.12 -9.87
CA PRO A 169 9.25 3.26 -10.93
C PRO A 169 10.31 2.72 -11.90
N GLU A 170 11.31 3.54 -12.25
CA GLU A 170 12.39 3.12 -13.15
C GLU A 170 13.21 1.97 -12.55
N VAL A 171 13.73 2.15 -11.33
CA VAL A 171 14.48 1.13 -10.59
C VAL A 171 13.66 -0.16 -10.45
N GLN A 172 12.36 -0.04 -10.15
CA GLN A 172 11.48 -1.21 -10.05
C GLN A 172 11.38 -1.98 -11.37
N VAL A 173 11.28 -1.30 -12.51
CA VAL A 173 11.26 -1.93 -13.83
C VAL A 173 12.62 -2.56 -14.15
N VAL A 174 13.73 -1.92 -13.80
CA VAL A 174 15.07 -2.51 -13.97
C VAL A 174 15.22 -3.81 -13.19
N ASP A 175 14.84 -3.80 -11.91
CA ASP A 175 14.90 -4.96 -11.03
C ASP A 175 14.00 -6.08 -11.57
N LEU A 176 12.83 -5.75 -12.11
CA LEU A 176 11.92 -6.69 -12.76
C LEU A 176 12.54 -7.34 -13.99
N VAL A 177 13.06 -6.54 -14.94
CA VAL A 177 13.70 -7.04 -16.17
C VAL A 177 14.92 -7.89 -15.86
N THR A 178 15.70 -7.50 -14.86
CA THR A 178 16.84 -8.29 -14.37
C THR A 178 16.36 -9.63 -13.81
N SER A 179 15.32 -9.62 -12.99
CA SER A 179 14.72 -10.82 -12.40
C SER A 179 14.06 -11.75 -13.43
N MET A 180 13.58 -11.23 -14.57
CA MET A 180 13.08 -12.06 -15.67
C MET A 180 14.20 -12.87 -16.34
N LYS A 181 15.40 -12.30 -16.43
CA LYS A 181 16.59 -12.97 -16.98
C LYS A 181 17.17 -14.02 -16.03
N VAL A 182 16.97 -13.84 -14.72
CA VAL A 182 17.46 -14.73 -13.67
C VAL A 182 16.42 -15.81 -13.35
N ASP A 183 16.87 -17.06 -13.19
CA ASP A 183 16.03 -18.22 -12.80
C ASP A 183 14.81 -18.50 -13.71
N ASN A 184 14.94 -18.20 -15.02
CA ASN A 184 13.93 -18.47 -16.05
C ASN A 184 12.53 -17.91 -15.70
N GLY A 185 12.48 -16.77 -15.00
CA GLY A 185 11.25 -16.09 -14.62
C GLY A 185 10.39 -16.80 -13.55
N ARG A 186 10.94 -17.78 -12.82
CA ARG A 186 10.24 -18.42 -11.69
C ARG A 186 9.85 -17.41 -10.61
N GLY A 187 10.78 -16.50 -10.28
CA GLY A 187 10.53 -15.39 -9.34
C GLY A 187 9.37 -14.49 -9.79
N ILE A 188 9.26 -14.23 -11.10
CA ILE A 188 8.23 -13.35 -11.69
C ILE A 188 6.82 -13.91 -11.53
N LYS A 189 6.65 -15.23 -11.72
CA LYS A 189 5.36 -15.90 -11.47
C LYS A 189 4.97 -15.81 -9.99
N LYS A 190 5.96 -15.95 -9.09
CA LYS A 190 5.76 -15.85 -7.65
C LYS A 190 5.37 -14.43 -7.21
N THR A 191 5.97 -13.40 -7.80
CA THR A 191 5.64 -11.99 -7.55
C THR A 191 4.18 -11.67 -7.83
N ALA A 192 3.62 -12.11 -8.97
CA ALA A 192 2.20 -11.88 -9.26
C ALA A 192 1.26 -12.57 -8.27
N ARG A 193 1.62 -13.78 -7.82
CA ARG A 193 0.84 -14.48 -6.79
C ARG A 193 0.92 -13.75 -5.46
N PHE A 194 2.12 -13.35 -5.05
CA PHE A 194 2.34 -12.58 -3.84
C PHE A 194 1.52 -11.28 -3.83
N CYS A 195 1.58 -10.49 -4.90
CA CYS A 195 0.82 -9.23 -4.98
C CYS A 195 -0.70 -9.44 -4.87
N LYS A 196 -1.22 -10.56 -5.37
CA LYS A 196 -2.62 -10.94 -5.20
C LYS A 196 -2.93 -11.30 -3.74
N ASP A 197 -2.05 -12.09 -3.11
CA ASP A 197 -2.23 -12.58 -1.74
C ASP A 197 -1.89 -11.52 -0.67
N LEU A 198 -1.31 -10.39 -1.08
CA LEU A 198 -1.02 -9.25 -0.21
C LEU A 198 -2.28 -8.66 0.43
N GLN A 199 -3.44 -8.80 -0.21
CA GLN A 199 -4.73 -8.46 0.39
C GLN A 199 -4.98 -9.25 1.66
N THR A 200 -4.67 -10.55 1.66
CA THR A 200 -4.85 -11.43 2.82
C THR A 200 -3.91 -11.02 3.94
N ILE A 201 -2.63 -10.79 3.64
CA ILE A 201 -1.63 -10.33 4.63
C ILE A 201 -2.08 -8.99 5.24
N TYR A 202 -2.53 -8.05 4.41
CA TYR A 202 -3.05 -6.76 4.87
C TYR A 202 -4.26 -6.93 5.78
N ASN A 203 -5.23 -7.78 5.41
CA ASN A 203 -6.42 -8.01 6.20
C ASN A 203 -6.15 -8.69 7.55
N ILE A 204 -5.21 -9.65 7.60
CA ILE A 204 -4.77 -10.26 8.87
C ILE A 204 -4.22 -9.17 9.79
N MET A 205 -3.34 -8.34 9.24
CA MET A 205 -2.65 -7.30 10.01
C MET A 205 -3.49 -6.08 10.29
N LYS A 206 -4.60 -5.83 9.61
CA LYS A 206 -5.43 -4.64 9.85
C LYS A 206 -5.81 -4.53 11.34
N PRO A 207 -5.62 -3.38 12.00
CA PRO A 207 -6.01 -3.18 13.40
C PRO A 207 -7.46 -3.62 13.67
#